data_AF-A0A965Y3R4-F1
#
_entry.id   AF-A0A965Y3R4-F1
#
_cell.length_a   1.000
_cell.length_b   1.000
_cell.length_c   1.000
_cell.angle_alpha   90.00
_cell.angle_beta   90.00
_cell.angle_gamma   90.00
#
_symmetry.space_group_name_H-M   'P 1'
#
loop_
_entity.id
_entity.type
_entity.pdbx_description
1 polymer ?
#
loop_
_entity_poly.entity_id
_entity_poly.type
_entity_poly.pdbx_seq_one_letter_code
_entity_poly.pdbx_strand_id
1 'polypeptide(L)' 'TTPGEGFALAGYGPVQPGGLGVRYLSRKDHFIIHVSSWKQDGALAAEYASFLEKALSDMGRLLPLKENR' A
#
# COMPACT_ATOMS: atom_id res chain seq x y z
N THR A 1 -14.04 -18.12 12.86
CA THR A 1 -12.99 -17.08 12.90
C THR A 1 -12.08 -17.30 11.71
N THR A 2 -11.97 -16.34 10.80
CA THR A 2 -11.11 -16.53 9.63
C THR A 2 -9.66 -16.67 10.12
N PRO A 3 -8.95 -17.78 9.81
CA PRO A 3 -7.54 -17.95 10.18
C PRO A 3 -6.72 -16.74 9.70
N GLY A 4 -5.58 -16.45 10.33
CA GLY A 4 -4.80 -15.20 10.18
C GLY A 4 -4.51 -14.72 8.75
N GLU A 5 -4.64 -15.58 7.73
CA GLU A 5 -4.62 -15.21 6.31
C GLU A 5 -5.78 -14.30 5.88
N GLY A 6 -6.97 -14.46 6.46
CA GLY A 6 -8.14 -13.62 6.15
C GLY A 6 -7.94 -12.15 6.54
N PHE A 7 -7.19 -11.89 7.61
CA PHE A 7 -6.80 -10.53 8.02
C PHE A 7 -5.66 -9.97 7.19
N ALA A 8 -4.83 -10.81 6.55
CA ALA A 8 -3.80 -10.32 5.62
C ALA A 8 -4.44 -9.64 4.40
N LEU A 9 -5.60 -10.13 3.96
CA LEU A 9 -6.35 -9.63 2.81
C LEU A 9 -7.46 -8.61 3.16
N ALA A 10 -7.71 -8.36 4.44
CA ALA A 10 -8.73 -7.40 4.84
C ALA A 10 -8.31 -5.96 4.49
N GLY A 11 -8.98 -5.35 3.51
CA GLY A 11 -8.92 -3.92 3.23
C GLY A 11 -10.10 -3.18 3.87
N TYR A 12 -10.05 -1.85 3.83
CA TYR A 12 -11.19 -0.99 4.17
C TYR A 12 -11.38 0.06 3.08
N GLY A 13 -12.59 0.58 2.96
CA GLY A 13 -12.93 1.64 2.01
C GLY A 13 -12.47 3.03 2.49
N PRO A 14 -12.38 4.01 1.58
CA PRO A 14 -12.16 5.42 1.94
C PRO A 14 -13.28 5.96 2.83
N VAL A 15 -12.95 6.92 3.71
CA VAL A 15 -13.92 7.54 4.64
C VAL A 15 -14.82 8.60 3.98
N GLN A 16 -14.45 9.11 2.80
CA GLN A 16 -15.19 10.13 2.06
C GLN A 16 -14.84 10.11 0.55
N PRO A 17 -15.72 10.62 -0.32
CA PRO A 17 -15.42 10.89 -1.73
C PRO A 17 -14.12 11.68 -1.95
N GLY A 18 -13.37 11.32 -3.00
CA GLY A 18 -12.05 11.90 -3.27
C GLY A 18 -10.95 11.49 -2.28
N GLY A 19 -11.28 10.66 -1.28
CA GLY A 19 -10.35 10.10 -0.32
C GLY A 19 -9.83 8.73 -0.71
N LEU A 20 -8.83 8.26 0.02
CA LEU A 20 -8.22 6.94 -0.12
C LEU A 20 -8.38 6.13 1.17
N GLY A 21 -8.65 4.84 1.05
CA GLY A 21 -8.39 3.87 2.10
C GLY A 21 -7.06 3.19 1.82
N VAL A 22 -6.08 3.30 2.73
CA VAL A 22 -4.74 2.73 2.53
C VAL A 22 -4.34 1.89 3.74
N ARG A 23 -4.19 0.59 3.53
CA ARG A 23 -3.67 -0.33 4.54
C ARG A 23 -2.41 -0.98 4.00
N TYR A 24 -1.39 -1.13 4.85
CA TYR A 24 -0.22 -1.91 4.52
C TYR A 24 0.04 -3.01 5.55
N LEU A 25 0.71 -4.05 5.09
CA LEU A 25 1.30 -5.10 5.91
C LEU A 25 2.76 -5.25 5.49
N SER A 26 3.68 -5.02 6.42
CA SER A 26 5.10 -5.24 6.19
C SER A 26 5.44 -6.72 6.38
N ARG A 27 6.27 -7.24 5.48
CA ARG A 27 6.99 -8.51 5.59
C ARG A 27 8.49 -8.21 5.61
N LYS A 28 9.30 -9.25 5.79
CA LYS A 28 10.76 -9.11 5.90
C LYS A 28 11.37 -8.52 4.62
N ASP A 29 10.80 -8.83 3.48
CA ASP A 29 11.33 -8.61 2.13
C ASP A 29 10.41 -7.76 1.24
N HIS A 30 9.16 -7.56 1.62
CA HIS A 30 8.19 -6.80 0.82
C HIS A 30 7.09 -6.17 1.69
N PHE A 31 6.29 -5.30 1.06
CA PHE A 31 5.04 -4.79 1.61
C PHE A 31 3.85 -5.32 0.80
N ILE A 32 2.75 -5.61 1.47
CA ILE A 32 1.45 -5.81 0.83
C ILE A 32 0.62 -4.56 1.12
N ILE A 33 0.24 -3.83 0.08
CA ILE A 33 -0.48 -2.56 0.19
C ILE A 33 -1.84 -2.69 -0.47
N HIS A 34 -2.90 -2.40 0.28
CA HIS A 34 -4.28 -2.31 -0.19
C HIS A 34 -4.65 -0.84 -0.31
N VAL A 35 -4.99 -0.42 -1.53
CA VAL A 35 -5.44 0.94 -1.83
C VAL A 35 -6.87 0.86 -2.38
N SER A 36 -7.77 1.66 -1.81
CA SER A 36 -9.16 1.76 -2.23
C SER A 36 -9.57 3.22 -2.42
N SER A 37 -10.47 3.47 -3.37
CA SER A 37 -11.15 4.75 -3.60
C SER A 37 -12.62 4.49 -3.90
N TRP A 38 -13.45 5.53 -3.91
CA TRP A 38 -14.82 5.37 -4.38
C TRP A 38 -14.82 5.14 -5.89
N LYS A 39 -15.83 4.41 -6.39
CA LYS A 39 -15.99 4.17 -7.83
C LYS A 39 -16.03 5.48 -8.64
N GLN A 40 -16.65 6.53 -8.09
CA GLN A 40 -16.76 7.83 -8.75
C GLN A 40 -15.44 8.60 -8.82
N ASP A 41 -14.44 8.23 -8.01
CA ASP A 41 -13.11 8.86 -8.02
C ASP A 41 -12.23 8.33 -9.17
N GLY A 42 -12.77 7.43 -10.00
CA GLY A 42 -12.11 6.95 -11.22
C GLY A 42 -10.79 6.24 -10.92
N ALA A 43 -9.70 6.75 -11.51
CA ALA A 43 -8.39 6.13 -11.45
C ALA A 43 -7.60 6.44 -10.17
N LEU A 44 -8.15 7.23 -9.23
CA LEU A 44 -7.45 7.75 -8.06
C LEU A 44 -6.65 6.69 -7.28
N ALA A 45 -7.27 5.56 -6.94
CA ALA A 45 -6.58 4.48 -6.22
C ALA A 45 -5.42 3.87 -7.02
N ALA A 46 -5.60 3.67 -8.33
CA ALA A 46 -4.58 3.08 -9.18
C ALA A 46 -3.40 4.03 -9.39
N GLU A 47 -3.67 5.32 -9.63
CA GLU A 47 -2.64 6.35 -9.76
C GLU A 47 -1.84 6.51 -8.46
N TYR A 48 -2.55 6.56 -7.32
CA TYR A 48 -1.90 6.63 -6.01
C TYR A 48 -0.99 5.42 -5.76
N ALA A 49 -1.44 4.21 -6.08
CA ALA A 49 -0.62 3.00 -5.93
C ALA A 49 0.67 3.07 -6.76
N SER A 50 0.58 3.53 -8.02
CA SER A 50 1.74 3.74 -8.89
C SER A 50 2.72 4.78 -8.33
N PHE A 51 2.21 5.92 -7.84
CA PHE A 51 3.05 6.93 -7.21
C PHE A 51 3.71 6.43 -5.92
N LEU A 52 3.00 5.64 -5.12
CA LEU A 52 3.53 5.06 -3.89
C LEU A 52 4.64 4.05 -4.18
N GLU A 53 4.47 3.17 -5.16
CA GLU A 53 5.51 2.24 -5.60
C GLU A 53 6.79 2.99 -6.03
N LYS A 54 6.62 4.04 -6.84
CA LYS A 54 7.75 4.88 -7.27
C LYS A 54 8.42 5.55 -6.07
N ALA A 55 7.66 6.14 -5.16
CA ALA A 55 8.19 6.84 -3.99
C ALA A 55 9.00 5.89 -3.09
N LEU A 56 8.48 4.68 -2.82
CA LEU A 56 9.18 3.68 -2.02
C LEU A 56 10.46 3.20 -2.72
N SER A 57 10.41 3.00 -4.04
CA SER A 57 11.57 2.62 -4.84
C SER A 57 12.66 3.69 -4.83
N ASP A 58 12.28 4.96 -4.96
CA ASP A 58 13.21 6.09 -4.90
C ASP A 58 13.81 6.25 -3.50
N MET A 59 13.01 6.09 -2.43
CA MET A 59 13.51 6.08 -1.06
C MET A 59 14.52 4.95 -0.83
N GLY A 60 14.23 3.75 -1.35
CA GLY A 60 15.15 2.61 -1.27
C GLY A 60 16.50 2.86 -1.94
N ARG A 61 16.55 3.68 -3.00
CA ARG A 61 17.79 4.08 -3.68
C ARG A 61 18.59 5.13 -2.92
N LEU A 62 17.91 5.99 -2.15
CA LEU A 62 18.55 7.05 -1.36
C LEU A 62 19.10 6.54 -0.03
N LEU A 63 18.52 5.48 0.52
CA LEU A 63 19.00 4.89 1.77
C LEU A 63 20.29 4.11 1.49
N PRO A 64 21.39 4.38 2.22
CA PRO A 64 22.59 3.56 2.10
C PRO A 64 22.23 2.13 2.53
N LEU A 65 22.34 1.19 1.60
CA LEU A 65 22.30 -0.23 1.93
C LEU A 65 23.46 -0.48 2.88
N LYS A 66 23.18 -0.66 4.18
CA LYS A 66 24.15 -1.29 5.07
C LYS A 66 24.33 -2.70 4.53
N GLU A 67 25.43 -2.94 3.82
CA GLU A 67 25.96 -4.30 3.65
C GLU A 67 26.15 -4.85 5.06
N ASN A 68 25.36 -5.87 5.41
CA ASN A 68 25.61 -6.66 6.60
C ASN A 68 26.97 -7.34 6.40
N ARG A 69 27.99 -6.86 7.12
CA ARG A 69 29.21 -7.63 7.39
C ARG A 69 28.90 -8.78 8.34
#